data_AF-D7T3B7-F1
#
_entry.id   AF-D7T3B7-F1
#
_cell.length_a   1.000
_cell.length_b   1.000
_cell.length_c   1.000
_cell.angle_alpha   90.00
_cell.angle_beta   90.00
_cell.angle_gamma   90.00
#
_symmetry.space_group_name_H-M   'P 1'
#
loop_
_entity.id
_entity.type
_entity.pdbx_description
1 polymer ?
#
loop_
_entity_poly.entity_id
_entity_poly.type
_entity_poly.pdbx_seq_one_letter_code
_entity_poly.pdbx_strand_id
1 'polypeptide(L)'
;MFADYRPWVTPGVALQMQWEVKWYEYVKKSMPPNFFRFHNNENKSTKQIFTREHRDLVQKGGQWLNNTATSCSLVVTLIATVAFATSTAVPGGTKEGSGKPNLK
;
A
#
# COMPACT_ATOMS: atom_id res chain seq x y z
N MET A 1 4.74 -21.74 -26.19
CA MET A 1 5.96 -21.04 -25.75
C MET A 1 5.57 -19.83 -24.92
N PHE A 2 5.23 -20.02 -23.65
CA PHE A 2 5.27 -18.92 -22.68
C PHE A 2 6.55 -19.16 -21.91
N ALA A 3 7.63 -18.52 -22.37
CA ALA A 3 8.91 -18.55 -21.69
C ALA A 3 8.70 -18.13 -20.24
N ASP A 4 9.41 -18.77 -19.32
CA ASP A 4 9.41 -18.51 -17.88
C ASP A 4 9.31 -17.02 -17.59
N TYR A 5 8.12 -16.56 -17.23
CA TYR A 5 7.90 -15.18 -16.82
C TYR A 5 8.65 -14.98 -15.50
N ARG A 6 9.84 -14.39 -15.58
CA ARG A 6 10.53 -13.85 -14.42
C ARG A 6 10.00 -12.43 -14.24
N PRO A 7 9.18 -12.15 -13.21
CA PRO A 7 8.84 -10.78 -12.89
C PRO A 7 10.16 -10.01 -12.73
N TRP A 8 10.20 -8.76 -13.20
CA TRP A 8 11.29 -7.84 -12.87
C TRP A 8 11.52 -7.90 -11.36
N VAL A 9 12.78 -7.75 -10.91
CA VAL A 9 13.14 -7.82 -9.48
C VAL A 9 12.45 -6.67 -8.75
N THR A 10 11.20 -6.89 -8.37
CA THR A 10 10.32 -5.91 -7.74
C THR A 10 10.21 -6.31 -6.28
N PRO A 11 10.57 -5.44 -5.33
CA PRO A 11 10.59 -5.82 -3.91
C PRO A 11 9.16 -5.97 -3.38
N GLY A 12 8.63 -7.19 -3.41
CA GLY A 12 7.36 -7.54 -2.79
C GLY A 12 6.13 -7.44 -3.69
N VAL A 13 5.07 -8.15 -3.29
CA VAL A 13 3.85 -8.39 -4.07
C VAL A 13 3.07 -7.12 -4.42
N ALA A 14 3.05 -6.12 -3.53
CA ALA A 14 2.35 -4.87 -3.79
C ALA A 14 3.05 -4.02 -4.86
N LEU A 15 4.39 -3.93 -4.79
CA LEU A 15 5.18 -3.23 -5.79
C LEU A 15 5.19 -3.97 -7.12
N GLN A 16 5.19 -5.31 -7.09
CA GLN A 16 4.99 -6.12 -8.29
C GLN A 16 3.64 -5.78 -8.96
N MET A 17 2.53 -5.79 -8.22
CA MET A 17 1.22 -5.42 -8.78
C MET A 17 1.20 -4.01 -9.38
N GLN A 18 1.81 -3.05 -8.68
CA GLN A 18 1.93 -1.68 -9.18
C GLN A 18 2.67 -1.64 -10.53
N TRP A 19 3.71 -2.45 -10.68
CA TRP A 19 4.48 -2.52 -11.91
C TRP A 19 3.69 -3.16 -13.05
N GLU A 20 2.99 -4.28 -12.80
CA GLU A 20 2.12 -4.95 -13.79
C GLU A 20 1.05 -4.00 -14.34
N VAL A 21 0.45 -3.16 -13.49
CA VAL A 21 -0.54 -2.15 -13.92
C VAL A 21 0.11 -1.07 -14.81
N LYS A 22 1.29 -0.57 -14.41
CA LYS A 22 2.01 0.43 -15.21
C LYS A 22 2.41 -0.13 -16.58
N TRP A 23 2.86 -1.38 -16.60
CA TRP A 23 3.23 -2.07 -17.83
C TRP A 23 2.02 -2.28 -18.73
N TYR A 24 0.89 -2.74 -18.18
CA TYR A 24 -0.36 -2.89 -18.91
C TYR A 24 -0.81 -1.57 -19.57
N GLU A 25 -0.78 -0.46 -18.83
CA GLU A 25 -1.14 0.87 -19.36
C GLU A 25 -0.13 1.36 -20.41
N TYR A 26 1.16 1.09 -20.22
CA TYR A 26 2.18 1.43 -21.22
C TYR A 26 1.94 0.70 -22.54
N VAL A 27 1.84 -0.64 -22.50
CA VAL A 27 1.53 -1.47 -23.67
C VAL A 27 0.24 -1.01 -24.31
N LYS A 28 -0.79 -0.70 -23.50
CA LYS A 28 -2.07 -0.23 -24.01
C LYS A 28 -1.94 1.06 -24.83
N LYS A 29 -1.15 2.02 -24.36
CA LYS A 29 -0.92 3.30 -25.04
C LYS A 29 -0.02 3.18 -26.27
N SER A 30 0.86 2.18 -26.31
CA SER A 30 1.76 1.93 -27.43
C SER A 30 1.10 1.23 -28.62
N MET A 31 -0.12 0.71 -28.46
CA MET A 31 -0.83 -0.02 -29.51
C MET A 31 -1.67 0.90 -30.42
N PRO A 32 -1.89 0.53 -31.68
CA PRO A 32 -2.79 1.25 -32.58
C PRO A 32 -4.23 1.36 -32.03
N PRO A 33 -5.00 2.42 -32.39
CA PRO A 33 -6.32 2.72 -31.80
C PRO A 33 -7.35 1.57 -31.87
N ASN A 34 -7.26 0.70 -32.87
CA ASN A 34 -8.21 -0.39 -33.10
C ASN A 34 -7.76 -1.75 -32.54
N PHE A 35 -6.60 -1.83 -31.90
CA PHE A 35 -6.01 -3.09 -31.46
C PHE A 35 -6.81 -3.76 -30.32
N PHE A 36 -7.50 -2.98 -29.48
CA PHE A 36 -8.24 -3.51 -28.32
C PHE A 36 -9.67 -3.97 -28.64
N ARG A 37 -10.10 -3.90 -29.91
CA ARG A 37 -11.39 -4.46 -30.34
C ARG A 37 -11.34 -5.99 -30.45
N PHE A 38 -10.15 -6.57 -30.55
CA PHE A 38 -9.97 -8.00 -30.71
C PHE A 38 -10.06 -8.74 -29.37
N HIS A 39 -10.84 -9.81 -29.36
CA HIS A 39 -10.90 -10.77 -28.27
C HIS A 39 -10.05 -11.98 -28.65
N ASN A 40 -9.57 -12.74 -27.65
CA ASN A 40 -8.93 -14.02 -27.93
C ASN A 40 -9.95 -15.07 -28.45
N ASN A 41 -9.48 -16.27 -28.79
CA ASN A 41 -10.35 -17.36 -29.26
C ASN A 41 -11.41 -17.82 -28.23
N GLU A 42 -11.27 -17.39 -26.97
CA GLU A 42 -12.24 -17.62 -25.89
C GLU A 42 -13.20 -16.42 -25.67
N ASN A 43 -13.22 -15.46 -26.60
CA ASN A 43 -14.00 -14.23 -26.52
C ASN A 43 -13.71 -13.38 -25.26
N LYS A 44 -12.45 -13.38 -24.78
CA LYS A 44 -11.99 -12.57 -23.64
C LYS A 44 -11.20 -11.36 -24.11
N SER A 45 -11.49 -10.22 -23.49
CA SER A 45 -10.72 -8.99 -23.66
C SER A 45 -9.41 -9.04 -22.88
N THR A 46 -8.43 -8.25 -23.31
CA THR A 46 -7.13 -8.12 -22.61
C THR A 46 -7.29 -7.74 -21.14
N LYS A 47 -8.28 -6.87 -20.84
CA LYS A 47 -8.60 -6.45 -19.46
C LYS A 47 -9.08 -7.64 -18.62
N GLN A 48 -9.98 -8.48 -19.15
CA GLN A 48 -10.48 -9.65 -18.43
C GLN A 48 -9.36 -10.66 -18.14
N ILE A 49 -8.48 -10.89 -19.11
CA ILE A 49 -7.32 -11.77 -18.93
C ILE A 49 -6.40 -11.19 -17.85
N PHE A 50 -6.03 -9.91 -17.95
CA PHE A 50 -5.18 -9.25 -16.96
C PHE A 50 -5.76 -9.35 -15.54
N THR A 51 -7.05 -9.05 -15.37
CA THR A 51 -7.71 -9.15 -14.05
C THR A 51 -7.73 -10.58 -13.51
N ARG A 52 -7.95 -11.59 -14.36
CA ARG A 52 -7.96 -13.00 -13.94
C ARG A 52 -6.59 -13.45 -13.49
N GLU A 53 -5.56 -13.22 -14.30
CA GLU A 53 -4.19 -13.70 -14.02
C GLU A 53 -3.56 -13.01 -12.80
N HIS A 54 -3.95 -11.76 -12.50
CA HIS A 54 -3.37 -10.99 -11.40
C HIS A 54 -4.21 -11.01 -10.11
N ARG A 55 -5.27 -11.82 -10.03
CA ARG A 55 -6.18 -11.88 -8.87
C ARG A 55 -5.44 -12.11 -7.55
N ASP A 56 -4.55 -13.09 -7.52
CA ASP A 56 -3.79 -13.44 -6.31
C ASP A 56 -2.80 -12.34 -5.93
N LEU A 57 -2.22 -11.67 -6.93
CA LEU A 57 -1.29 -10.58 -6.71
C LEU A 57 -2.01 -9.35 -6.11
N VAL A 58 -3.22 -9.05 -6.58
CA VAL A 58 -4.09 -8.02 -5.97
C VAL A 58 -4.46 -8.38 -4.54
N GLN A 59 -4.86 -9.63 -4.27
CA GLN A 59 -5.23 -10.06 -2.92
C GLN A 59 -4.05 -9.96 -1.95
N LYS A 60 -2.89 -10.53 -2.31
CA LYS A 60 -1.69 -10.53 -1.47
C LYS A 60 -1.11 -9.13 -1.31
N GLY A 61 -1.09 -8.35 -2.40
CA GLY A 61 -0.69 -6.94 -2.38
C GLY A 61 -1.57 -6.09 -1.48
N GLY A 62 -2.89 -6.26 -1.57
CA GLY A 62 -3.86 -5.58 -0.71
C GLY A 62 -3.69 -5.93 0.76
N GLN A 63 -3.50 -7.22 1.09
CA GLN A 63 -3.22 -7.66 2.45
C GLN A 63 -1.92 -7.07 3.00
N TRP A 64 -0.84 -7.08 2.19
CA TRP A 64 0.45 -6.51 2.58
C TRP A 64 0.34 -5.00 2.86
N LEU A 65 -0.35 -4.26 1.99
CA LEU A 65 -0.59 -2.82 2.17
C LEU A 65 -1.41 -2.55 3.44
N ASN A 66 -2.47 -3.32 3.69
CA ASN A 66 -3.31 -3.16 4.88
C ASN A 66 -2.55 -3.40 6.19
N ASN A 67 -1.77 -4.49 6.25
CA ASN A 67 -0.97 -4.83 7.42
C ASN A 67 0.10 -3.76 7.71
N THR A 68 0.75 -3.25 6.65
CA THR A 68 1.75 -2.18 6.76
C THR A 68 1.12 -0.87 7.25
N ALA A 69 -0.05 -0.50 6.69
CA ALA A 69 -0.78 0.69 7.12
C ALA A 69 -1.22 0.58 8.58
N THR A 70 -1.77 -0.56 8.99
CA THR A 70 -2.20 -0.81 10.38
C THR A 70 -1.03 -0.72 11.35
N SER A 71 0.10 -1.33 11.02
CA SER A 71 1.32 -1.27 11.84
C SER A 71 1.84 0.17 11.98
N CYS A 72 1.82 0.93 10.88
CA CYS A 72 2.21 2.34 10.89
C CYS A 72 1.28 3.19 11.78
N SER A 73 -0.05 2.99 11.68
CA SER A 73 -1.01 3.69 12.53
C SER A 73 -0.77 3.44 14.02
N LEU A 74 -0.48 2.19 14.41
CA LEU A 74 -0.14 1.87 15.81
C LEU A 74 1.11 2.62 16.29
N VAL A 75 2.16 2.67 15.46
CA VAL A 75 3.39 3.41 15.77
C VAL A 75 3.10 4.91 15.91
N VAL A 76 2.32 5.50 14.99
CA VAL A 76 1.93 6.91 15.05
C VAL A 76 1.14 7.21 16.33
N THR A 77 0.17 6.37 16.68
CA THR A 77 -0.59 6.51 17.94
C THR A 77 0.34 6.47 19.15
N LEU A 78 1.26 5.51 19.20
CA LEU A 78 2.20 5.37 20.33
C LEU A 78 3.11 6.59 20.49
N ILE A 79 3.64 7.12 19.37
CA ILE A 79 4.44 8.35 19.38
C ILE A 79 3.62 9.53 19.89
N ALA A 80 2.38 9.70 19.42
CA ALA A 80 1.50 10.79 19.85
C ALA A 80 1.18 10.70 21.36
N THR A 81 0.91 9.50 21.87
CA THR A 81 0.66 9.28 23.30
C THR A 81 1.87 9.61 24.14
N VAL A 82 3.07 9.14 23.76
CA VAL A 82 4.32 9.45 24.48
C VAL A 82 4.57 10.96 24.46
N ALA A 83 4.48 11.60 23.29
CA ALA A 83 4.67 13.05 23.17
C ALA A 83 3.67 13.84 24.05
N PHE A 84 2.39 13.47 24.05
CA PHE A 84 1.37 14.11 24.89
C PHE A 84 1.61 13.89 26.40
N ALA A 85 1.97 12.68 26.80
CA ALA A 85 2.33 12.39 28.19
C ALA A 85 3.56 13.19 28.63
N THR A 86 4.58 13.32 27.77
CA THR A 86 5.78 14.11 28.08
C THR A 86 5.52 15.61 28.13
N SER A 87 4.64 16.16 27.29
CA SER A 87 4.32 17.59 27.30
C SER A 87 3.44 17.99 28.48
N THR A 88 2.65 17.05 29.02
CA THR A 88 1.79 17.26 30.20
C THR A 88 2.48 16.92 31.51
N ALA A 89 3.61 16.20 31.48
CA ALA A 89 4.42 15.93 32.65
C ALA A 89 5.13 17.22 33.13
N VAL A 90 4.60 17.82 34.19
CA VAL A 90 5.21 18.98 34.84
C VAL A 90 6.36 18.52 35.76
N PRO A 91 7.61 18.97 35.54
CA PRO A 91 8.72 18.65 36.44
C PRO A 91 8.42 19.11 37.87
N GLY A 92 8.53 18.21 38.85
CA GLY A 92 8.23 18.49 40.26
C GLY A 92 6.78 18.25 40.69
N GLY A 93 5.87 17.95 39.75
CA GLY A 93 4.45 17.71 40.04
C GLY A 93 3.64 19.01 40.17
N THR A 94 2.39 18.90 40.63
CA THR A 94 1.48 20.03 40.85
C THR A 94 1.16 20.18 42.33
N LYS A 95 0.99 21.43 42.79
CA LYS A 95 0.59 21.73 44.17
C LYS A 95 -0.87 21.35 44.41
N GLU A 96 -1.15 20.56 45.45
CA GLU A 96 -2.52 20.19 45.86
C GLU A 96 -3.42 21.43 45.99
N GLY A 97 -4.60 21.38 45.39
CA GLY A 97 -5.61 22.44 45.42
C GLY A 97 -5.41 23.62 44.47
N SER A 98 -4.23 23.83 43.87
CA SER A 98 -4.00 24.99 42.96
C SER A 98 -3.72 24.64 41.51
N GLY A 99 -3.36 23.38 41.22
CA GLY A 99 -2.98 22.93 39.87
C GLY A 99 -1.67 23.55 39.34
N LYS A 100 -1.00 24.41 40.14
CA LYS A 100 0.23 25.09 39.73
C LYS A 100 1.44 24.14 39.75
N PRO A 101 2.36 24.27 38.79
CA PRO A 101 3.65 23.57 38.80
C PRO A 101 4.42 23.74 40.11
N ASN A 102 5.00 22.65 40.60
CA ASN A 102 5.90 22.67 41.75
C ASN A 102 7.34 22.84 41.23
N LEU A 103 7.63 24.05 40.73
CA LEU A 103 8.97 24.43 40.27
C LEU A 103 9.84 24.68 41.50
N LYS A 104 10.90 23.89 41.67
CA LYS A 104 12.00 24.21 42.59
C LYS A 104 12.93 25.24 41.95
#